data_AF-A0A3N5YUK5-F1
#
_entry.id   AF-A0A3N5YUK5-F1
#
_cell.length_a   1.000
_cell.length_b   1.000
_cell.length_c   1.000
_cell.angle_alpha   90.00
_cell.angle_beta   90.00
_cell.angle_gamma   90.00
#
_symmetry.space_group_name_H-M   'P 1'
#
loop_
_entity.id
_entity.type
_entity.pdbx_description
1 polymer ?
#
loop_
_entity_poly.entity_id
_entity_poly.type
_entity_poly.pdbx_seq_one_letter_code
_entity_poly.pdbx_strand_id
1 'polypeptide(L)'
;MRRAAGEGLNLPVVYNCGGYELPETIDLLKDVVDIWLPDMKYGDNTPARRYSAAPDYVEVNRTAIRHMFRQAGPLQLDARGLAERGLCIRHLVLPNGESASLTVLGFLKQTFDPQDITLSLMAQYRPLYRAGGHPPIQGPLTPEEYAPIKAAFLEAGFGGFFQEIEKLDTAFVIDFTTRKEEPLTGL
;
A
#
# COMPACT_ATOMS: atom_id res chain seq x y z
N MET A 1 -16.32 -15.04 -5.58
CA MET A 1 -16.67 -13.79 -4.88
C MET A 1 -18.10 -13.35 -5.18
N ARG A 2 -18.46 -12.84 -6.37
CA ARG A 2 -19.86 -12.43 -6.67
C ARG A 2 -20.95 -13.47 -6.34
N ARG A 3 -20.69 -14.76 -6.63
CA ARG A 3 -21.60 -15.86 -6.23
C ARG A 3 -21.73 -16.01 -4.71
N ALA A 4 -20.62 -16.00 -3.99
CA ALA A 4 -20.60 -16.09 -2.52
C ALA A 4 -21.21 -14.85 -1.83
N ALA A 5 -20.98 -13.64 -2.38
CA ALA A 5 -21.59 -12.40 -1.91
C ALA A 5 -23.13 -12.44 -2.08
N GLY A 6 -23.61 -12.96 -3.21
CA GLY A 6 -25.05 -13.18 -3.44
C GLY A 6 -25.67 -14.33 -2.65
N GLU A 7 -24.87 -15.19 -2.02
CA GLU A 7 -25.28 -16.38 -1.27
C GLU A 7 -25.12 -16.22 0.26
N GLY A 8 -24.92 -14.99 0.76
CA GLY A 8 -24.96 -14.68 2.20
C GLY A 8 -23.60 -14.50 2.89
N LEU A 9 -22.53 -14.23 2.14
CA LEU A 9 -21.27 -13.76 2.73
C LEU A 9 -21.46 -12.34 3.31
N ASN A 10 -21.56 -12.25 4.64
CA ASN A 10 -21.73 -11.00 5.38
C ASN A 10 -20.40 -10.44 5.96
N LEU A 11 -19.26 -10.88 5.42
CA LEU A 11 -17.94 -10.43 5.87
C LEU A 11 -17.41 -9.36 4.91
N PRO A 12 -16.79 -8.26 5.42
CA PRO A 12 -16.14 -7.27 4.58
C PRO A 12 -15.08 -7.88 3.67
N VAL A 13 -15.14 -7.56 2.38
CA VAL A 13 -14.17 -8.02 1.37
C VAL A 13 -13.10 -6.96 1.19
N VAL A 14 -11.87 -7.32 1.54
CA VAL A 14 -10.68 -6.50 1.32
C VAL A 14 -10.01 -6.88 0.00
N TYR A 15 -9.79 -5.90 -0.89
CA TYR A 15 -9.05 -6.10 -2.12
C TYR A 15 -7.68 -5.44 -2.06
N ASN A 16 -6.66 -6.28 -1.83
CA ASN A 16 -5.26 -5.88 -1.80
C ASN A 16 -4.68 -5.91 -3.23
N CYS A 17 -4.21 -4.78 -3.73
CA CYS A 17 -3.75 -4.65 -5.11
C CYS A 17 -2.57 -3.68 -5.26
N GLY A 18 -1.93 -3.71 -6.44
CA GLY A 18 -0.81 -2.81 -6.74
C GLY A 18 -1.22 -1.36 -7.04
N GLY A 19 -2.53 -1.08 -7.05
CA GLY A 19 -3.10 0.21 -7.43
C GLY A 19 -2.88 0.56 -8.91
N TYR A 20 -2.51 -0.39 -9.77
CA TYR A 20 -2.29 -0.18 -11.22
C TYR A 20 -3.46 -0.73 -12.03
N GLU A 21 -4.66 -0.78 -11.42
CA GLU A 21 -5.85 -1.36 -12.02
C GLU A 21 -6.51 -0.41 -13.01
N LEU A 22 -7.04 -0.99 -14.09
CA LEU A 22 -7.85 -0.25 -15.05
C LEU A 22 -9.17 0.21 -14.42
N PRO A 23 -9.71 1.39 -14.79
CA PRO A 23 -11.00 1.86 -14.29
C PRO A 23 -12.13 0.83 -14.46
N GLU A 24 -12.15 0.10 -15.57
CA GLU A 24 -13.15 -0.92 -15.88
C GLU A 24 -13.09 -2.10 -14.89
N THR A 25 -11.88 -2.47 -14.44
CA THR A 25 -11.69 -3.49 -13.41
C THR A 25 -12.26 -3.02 -12.07
N ILE A 26 -12.03 -1.75 -11.73
CA ILE A 26 -12.53 -1.14 -10.49
C ILE A 26 -14.07 -1.06 -10.54
N ASP A 27 -14.66 -0.68 -11.67
CA ASP A 27 -16.12 -0.68 -11.87
C ASP A 27 -16.73 -2.08 -11.78
N LEU A 28 -16.04 -3.10 -12.30
CA LEU A 28 -16.47 -4.49 -12.17
C LEU A 28 -16.47 -4.96 -10.70
N LEU A 29 -15.65 -4.35 -9.84
CA LEU A 29 -15.56 -4.72 -8.42
C LEU A 29 -16.43 -3.86 -7.51
N LYS A 30 -17.11 -2.84 -8.07
CA LYS A 30 -18.15 -2.07 -7.40
C LYS A 30 -19.22 -3.05 -6.87
N ASP A 31 -19.56 -2.91 -5.60
CA ASP A 31 -20.49 -3.78 -4.84
C ASP A 31 -19.97 -5.19 -4.50
N VAL A 32 -18.70 -5.49 -4.80
CA VAL A 32 -18.02 -6.74 -4.38
C VAL A 32 -16.92 -6.45 -3.36
N VAL A 33 -16.23 -5.32 -3.52
CA VAL A 33 -15.13 -4.89 -2.65
C VAL A 33 -15.64 -3.81 -1.72
N ASP A 34 -15.61 -4.08 -0.43
CA ASP A 34 -15.96 -3.10 0.59
C ASP A 34 -14.77 -2.21 0.94
N ILE A 35 -13.57 -2.81 1.00
CA ILE A 35 -12.34 -2.13 1.42
C ILE A 35 -11.26 -2.28 0.35
N TRP A 36 -10.82 -1.15 -0.19
CA TRP A 36 -9.67 -1.10 -1.08
C TRP A 36 -8.39 -0.97 -0.27
N LEU A 37 -7.41 -1.83 -0.56
CA LEU A 37 -6.08 -1.80 0.03
C LEU A 37 -4.98 -1.70 -1.06
N PRO A 38 -4.94 -0.60 -1.85
CA PRO A 38 -3.99 -0.45 -2.95
C PRO A 38 -2.61 0.01 -2.47
N ASP A 39 -1.59 -0.38 -3.21
CA ASP A 39 -0.27 0.22 -3.12
C ASP A 39 -0.21 1.53 -3.95
N MET A 40 0.38 2.57 -3.36
CA MET A 40 0.99 3.67 -4.10
C MET A 40 2.51 3.52 -3.98
N LYS A 41 3.12 2.69 -4.81
CA LYS A 41 4.53 2.29 -4.62
C LYS A 41 5.54 3.38 -5.03
N TYR A 42 5.20 4.17 -6.04
CA TYR A 42 6.11 5.12 -6.67
C TYR A 42 5.46 6.49 -6.88
N GLY A 43 6.22 7.55 -6.64
CA GLY A 43 5.89 8.92 -7.02
C GLY A 43 6.47 9.34 -8.38
N ASP A 44 7.31 8.50 -8.99
CA ASP A 44 7.93 8.70 -10.31
C ASP A 44 7.87 7.42 -11.16
N ASN A 45 7.80 7.55 -12.48
CA ASN A 45 7.69 6.41 -13.40
C ASN A 45 9.01 5.69 -13.68
N THR A 46 10.16 6.33 -13.44
CA THR A 46 11.49 5.73 -13.65
C THR A 46 11.69 4.46 -12.81
N PRO A 47 11.51 4.47 -11.48
CA PRO A 47 11.59 3.25 -10.66
C PRO A 47 10.48 2.26 -11.00
N ALA A 48 9.27 2.73 -11.31
CA ALA A 48 8.15 1.86 -11.66
C ALA A 48 8.41 1.05 -12.94
N ARG A 49 8.93 1.70 -13.98
CA ARG A 49 9.39 1.04 -15.21
C ARG A 49 10.50 0.04 -14.91
N ARG A 50 11.48 0.45 -14.11
CA ARG A 50 12.69 -0.34 -13.86
C ARG A 50 12.41 -1.60 -13.03
N TYR A 51 11.61 -1.49 -11.98
CA TYR A 51 11.43 -2.58 -11.00
C TYR A 51 10.13 -3.35 -11.15
N SER A 52 9.11 -2.73 -11.74
CA SER A 52 7.76 -3.30 -11.81
C SER A 52 7.23 -3.43 -13.25
N ALA A 53 8.03 -3.10 -14.27
CA ALA A 53 7.62 -3.08 -15.68
C ALA A 53 6.34 -2.25 -15.92
N ALA A 54 6.13 -1.18 -15.12
CA ALA A 54 4.96 -0.32 -15.15
C ALA A 54 5.39 1.10 -15.59
N PRO A 55 5.44 1.38 -16.91
CA PRO A 55 6.08 2.57 -17.46
C PRO A 55 5.33 3.90 -17.23
N ASP A 56 4.04 3.82 -16.94
CA ASP A 56 3.05 4.90 -16.72
C ASP A 56 2.30 4.68 -15.39
N TYR A 57 3.01 4.05 -14.43
CA TYR A 57 2.47 3.68 -13.13
C TYR A 57 1.81 4.86 -12.41
N VAL A 58 2.48 6.01 -12.35
CA VAL A 58 2.01 7.16 -11.55
C VAL A 58 0.66 7.67 -12.05
N GLU A 59 0.47 7.78 -13.36
CA GLU A 59 -0.76 8.27 -13.98
C GLU A 59 -1.92 7.28 -13.77
N VAL A 60 -1.67 6.00 -14.04
CA VAL A 60 -2.67 4.93 -13.85
C VAL A 60 -3.01 4.81 -12.37
N ASN A 61 -2.00 4.81 -11.50
CA ASN A 61 -2.16 4.67 -10.05
C ASN A 61 -2.97 5.81 -9.44
N ARG A 62 -2.63 7.06 -9.75
CA ARG A 62 -3.40 8.22 -9.28
C ARG A 62 -4.84 8.20 -9.81
N THR A 63 -5.08 7.65 -10.99
CA THR A 63 -6.43 7.48 -11.54
C THR A 63 -7.19 6.38 -10.81
N ALA A 64 -6.56 5.24 -10.58
CA ALA A 64 -7.12 4.12 -9.85
C ALA A 64 -7.48 4.51 -8.40
N ILE A 65 -6.57 5.16 -7.67
CA ILE A 65 -6.79 5.62 -6.29
C ILE A 65 -7.99 6.57 -6.19
N ARG A 66 -8.08 7.56 -7.09
CA ARG A 66 -9.25 8.45 -7.13
C ARG A 66 -10.53 7.70 -7.43
N HIS A 67 -10.48 6.69 -8.31
CA HIS A 67 -11.65 5.89 -8.65
C HIS A 67 -12.10 5.02 -7.47
N MET A 68 -11.17 4.32 -6.81
CA MET A 68 -11.42 3.55 -5.59
C MET A 68 -12.00 4.42 -4.48
N PHE A 69 -11.43 5.61 -4.25
CA PHE A 69 -11.94 6.56 -3.26
C PHE A 69 -13.36 7.02 -3.59
N ARG A 70 -13.68 7.30 -4.87
CA ARG A 70 -15.04 7.67 -5.28
C ARG A 70 -16.07 6.56 -5.02
N GLN A 71 -15.66 5.29 -5.10
CA GLN A 71 -16.55 4.16 -4.85
C GLN A 71 -16.73 3.86 -3.35
N ALA A 72 -15.64 3.89 -2.57
CA ALA A 72 -15.63 3.41 -1.20
C ALA A 72 -15.66 4.52 -0.14
N GLY A 73 -15.15 5.71 -0.45
CA GLY A 73 -15.01 6.83 0.47
C GLY A 73 -13.91 6.63 1.53
N PRO A 74 -13.91 7.47 2.58
CA PRO A 74 -13.04 7.32 3.74
C PRO A 74 -13.18 5.95 4.42
N LEU A 75 -12.12 5.47 5.06
CA LEU A 75 -12.14 4.22 5.81
C LEU A 75 -13.06 4.35 7.03
N GLN A 76 -14.07 3.49 7.10
CA GLN A 76 -15.05 3.41 8.18
C GLN A 76 -14.81 2.17 9.03
N LEU A 77 -14.86 2.36 10.34
CA LEU A 77 -14.70 1.31 11.34
C LEU A 77 -16.03 1.09 12.08
N ASP A 78 -16.31 -0.16 12.45
CA ASP A 78 -17.43 -0.51 13.33
C ASP A 78 -17.17 -0.06 14.78
N ALA A 79 -18.15 -0.24 15.66
CA ALA A 79 -18.04 0.12 17.08
C ALA A 79 -16.94 -0.66 17.83
N ARG A 80 -16.38 -1.73 17.24
CA ARG A 80 -15.29 -2.54 17.77
C ARG A 80 -13.94 -2.21 17.12
N GLY A 81 -13.91 -1.25 16.18
CA GLY A 81 -12.71 -0.84 15.47
C GLY A 81 -12.35 -1.71 14.26
N LEU A 82 -13.23 -2.60 13.79
CA LEU A 82 -13.01 -3.37 12.57
C LEU A 82 -13.38 -2.54 11.34
N ALA A 83 -12.54 -2.56 10.31
CA ALA A 83 -12.85 -1.91 9.06
C ALA A 83 -14.03 -2.60 8.35
N GLU A 84 -15.01 -1.82 7.94
CA GLU A 84 -16.21 -2.31 7.22
C GLU A 84 -16.24 -1.85 5.77
N ARG A 85 -15.76 -0.63 5.48
CA ARG A 85 -15.76 -0.06 4.13
C ARG A 85 -14.72 1.05 3.99
N GLY A 86 -14.19 1.27 2.80
CA GLY A 86 -13.45 2.48 2.45
C GLY A 86 -12.11 2.21 1.77
N LEU A 87 -11.20 3.17 1.86
CA LEU A 87 -9.88 3.10 1.24
C LEU A 87 -8.76 3.22 2.29
N CYS A 88 -7.85 2.25 2.30
CA CYS A 88 -6.58 2.31 3.02
C CYS A 88 -5.43 2.20 2.02
N ILE A 89 -4.69 3.28 1.83
CA ILE A 89 -3.57 3.32 0.89
C ILE A 89 -2.33 2.76 1.58
N ARG A 90 -1.56 1.92 0.89
CA ARG A 90 -0.26 1.45 1.39
C ARG A 90 0.87 2.11 0.64
N HIS A 91 1.88 2.58 1.35
CA HIS A 91 3.07 3.17 0.76
C HIS A 91 4.33 2.53 1.35
N LEU A 92 4.95 1.63 0.58
CA LEU A 92 6.26 1.07 0.94
C LEU A 92 7.35 2.06 0.55
N VAL A 93 8.07 2.57 1.55
CA VAL A 93 9.24 3.41 1.31
C VAL A 93 10.39 2.54 0.84
N LEU A 94 10.99 2.90 -0.30
CA LEU A 94 12.16 2.23 -0.84
C LEU A 94 13.43 3.04 -0.51
N PRO A 95 14.58 2.37 -0.30
CA PRO A 95 15.86 3.02 -0.08
C PRO A 95 16.28 3.86 -1.29
N ASN A 96 17.24 4.76 -1.08
CA ASN A 96 17.81 5.67 -2.07
C ASN A 96 16.77 6.55 -2.79
N GLY A 97 15.63 6.79 -2.15
CA GLY A 97 14.56 7.63 -2.69
C GLY A 97 13.79 7.00 -3.86
N GLU A 98 13.95 5.69 -4.12
CA GLU A 98 13.38 5.01 -5.28
C GLU A 98 11.84 4.93 -5.25
N SER A 99 11.19 5.20 -4.12
CA SER A 99 9.73 5.34 -4.03
C SER A 99 9.24 6.76 -4.34
N ALA A 100 10.12 7.77 -4.39
CA ALA A 100 9.76 9.19 -4.46
C ALA A 100 8.64 9.56 -3.46
N SER A 101 8.78 9.10 -2.21
CA SER A 101 7.72 9.12 -1.19
C SER A 101 7.14 10.50 -0.92
N LEU A 102 7.97 11.54 -0.86
CA LEU A 102 7.50 12.92 -0.65
C LEU A 102 6.57 13.38 -1.79
N THR A 103 6.80 12.93 -3.02
CA THR A 103 5.92 13.21 -4.16
C THR A 103 4.58 12.48 -4.02
N VAL A 104 4.57 11.25 -3.50
CA VAL A 104 3.33 10.51 -3.19
C VAL A 104 2.53 11.24 -2.11
N LEU A 105 3.17 11.59 -0.99
CA LEU A 105 2.52 12.33 0.10
C LEU A 105 2.00 13.70 -0.36
N GLY A 106 2.78 14.42 -1.18
CA GLY A 106 2.38 15.69 -1.77
C GLY A 106 1.15 15.56 -2.66
N PHE A 107 1.08 14.54 -3.52
CA PHE A 107 -0.10 14.25 -4.33
C PHE A 107 -1.33 13.98 -3.46
N LEU A 108 -1.20 13.14 -2.43
CA LEU A 108 -2.30 12.78 -1.55
C LEU A 108 -2.86 14.02 -0.83
N LYS A 109 -1.99 14.85 -0.26
CA LYS A 109 -2.35 16.10 0.43
C LYS A 109 -3.03 17.12 -0.48
N GLN A 110 -2.67 17.15 -1.76
CA GLN A 110 -3.26 18.06 -2.74
C GLN A 110 -4.59 17.56 -3.30
N THR A 111 -4.81 16.24 -3.30
CA THR A 111 -5.96 15.62 -3.99
C THR A 111 -7.13 15.34 -3.04
N PHE A 112 -6.85 15.09 -1.77
CA PHE A 112 -7.84 14.70 -0.78
C PHE A 112 -7.69 15.54 0.48
N ASP A 113 -8.79 15.68 1.21
CA ASP A 113 -8.74 16.16 2.58
C ASP A 113 -7.96 15.14 3.43
N PRO A 114 -6.91 15.54 4.18
CA PRO A 114 -6.08 14.59 4.91
C PRO A 114 -6.84 13.70 5.91
N GLN A 115 -7.96 14.20 6.45
CA GLN A 115 -8.82 13.48 7.39
C GLN A 115 -9.64 12.37 6.71
N ASP A 116 -9.83 12.44 5.40
CA ASP A 116 -10.63 11.50 4.63
C ASP A 116 -9.82 10.30 4.12
N ILE A 117 -8.48 10.36 4.17
CA ILE A 117 -7.62 9.30 3.69
C ILE A 117 -6.89 8.60 4.82
N THR A 118 -6.86 7.27 4.75
CA THR A 118 -6.06 6.43 5.62
C THR A 118 -4.84 5.94 4.86
N LEU A 119 -3.65 6.18 5.41
CA LEU A 119 -2.38 5.78 4.82
C LEU A 119 -1.60 4.88 5.79
N SER A 120 -1.19 3.72 5.29
CA SER A 120 -0.24 2.80 5.91
C SER A 120 1.15 3.08 5.33
N LEU A 121 1.94 3.86 6.06
CA LEU A 121 3.33 4.16 5.72
C LEU A 121 4.24 3.03 6.21
N MET A 122 4.83 2.29 5.27
CA MET A 122 5.59 1.07 5.55
C MET A 122 7.09 1.31 5.35
N ALA A 123 7.89 0.91 6.34
CA ALA A 123 9.35 1.00 6.33
C ALA A 123 10.03 -0.37 6.15
N GLN A 124 9.24 -1.44 6.08
CA GLN A 124 9.69 -2.84 6.07
C GLN A 124 10.23 -3.35 4.72
N TYR A 125 10.93 -2.49 3.96
CA TYR A 125 11.56 -2.94 2.73
C TYR A 125 12.66 -3.96 3.02
N ARG A 126 12.63 -5.09 2.31
CA ARG A 126 13.65 -6.14 2.36
C ARG A 126 14.00 -6.56 0.93
N PRO A 127 15.29 -6.51 0.54
CA PRO A 127 15.72 -6.95 -0.77
C PRO A 127 15.64 -8.48 -0.84
N LEU A 128 14.66 -9.01 -1.57
CA LEU A 128 14.49 -10.44 -1.82
C LEU A 128 14.58 -10.75 -3.31
N TYR A 129 14.95 -11.99 -3.65
CA TYR A 129 15.06 -12.47 -5.02
C TYR A 129 15.95 -11.55 -5.89
N ARG A 130 15.45 -11.05 -7.02
CA ARG A 130 16.20 -10.19 -7.95
C ARG A 130 16.50 -8.79 -7.41
N ALA A 131 15.87 -8.36 -6.31
CA ALA A 131 16.11 -7.04 -5.73
C ALA A 131 17.58 -6.83 -5.33
N GLY A 132 18.28 -7.89 -4.90
CA GLY A 132 19.71 -7.84 -4.59
C GLY A 132 20.60 -7.54 -5.80
N GLY A 133 20.10 -7.71 -7.03
CA GLY A 133 20.81 -7.34 -8.26
C GLY A 133 20.60 -5.88 -8.70
N HIS A 134 19.85 -5.08 -7.94
CA HIS A 134 19.54 -3.69 -8.26
C HIS A 134 20.19 -2.76 -7.22
N PRO A 135 21.35 -2.13 -7.52
CA PRO A 135 22.11 -1.37 -6.52
C PRO A 135 21.32 -0.34 -5.72
N PRO A 136 20.37 0.44 -6.29
CA PRO A 136 19.59 1.40 -5.52
C PRO A 136 18.60 0.78 -4.52
N ILE A 137 18.22 -0.49 -4.70
CA ILE A 137 17.27 -1.18 -3.81
C ILE A 137 17.85 -2.49 -3.24
N GLN A 138 19.16 -2.69 -3.33
CA GLN A 138 19.81 -3.93 -2.87
C GLN A 138 19.96 -4.01 -1.35
N GLY A 139 19.79 -2.88 -0.64
CA GLY A 139 19.91 -2.78 0.81
C GLY A 139 18.58 -2.46 1.49
N PRO A 140 18.50 -2.55 2.83
CA PRO A 140 17.34 -2.09 3.57
C PRO A 140 17.22 -0.56 3.54
N LEU A 141 16.03 -0.06 3.85
CA LEU A 141 15.80 1.37 4.13
C LEU A 141 16.43 1.75 5.47
N THR A 142 17.18 2.86 5.52
CA THR A 142 17.77 3.32 6.79
C THR A 142 16.84 4.26 7.57
N PRO A 143 17.01 4.37 8.92
CA PRO A 143 16.29 5.36 9.73
C PRO A 143 16.45 6.80 9.23
N GLU A 144 17.64 7.16 8.76
CA GLU A 144 17.95 8.51 8.27
C GLU A 144 17.18 8.83 6.98
N GLU A 145 17.02 7.85 6.08
CA GLU A 145 16.23 8.00 4.87
C GLU A 145 14.72 8.09 5.18
N TYR A 146 14.26 7.33 6.17
CA TYR A 146 12.84 7.25 6.52
C TYR A 146 12.35 8.43 7.36
N ALA A 147 13.20 8.98 8.25
CA ALA A 147 12.88 10.08 9.15
C ALA A 147 12.20 11.29 8.46
N PRO A 148 12.72 11.86 7.37
CA PRO A 148 12.05 12.99 6.70
C PRO A 148 10.71 12.61 6.08
N ILE A 149 10.53 11.36 5.62
CA ILE A 149 9.27 10.89 5.03
C ILE A 149 8.20 10.71 6.12
N LYS A 150 8.59 10.14 7.26
CA LYS A 150 7.75 10.03 8.45
C LYS A 150 7.33 11.42 8.97
N ALA A 151 8.25 12.38 9.01
CA ALA A 151 7.94 13.75 9.39
C ALA A 151 6.89 14.37 8.44
N ALA A 152 7.08 14.23 7.13
CA ALA A 152 6.11 14.72 6.13
C ALA A 152 4.73 14.05 6.26
N PHE A 153 4.68 12.75 6.59
CA PHE A 153 3.43 12.05 6.88
C PHE A 153 2.70 12.66 8.08
N LEU A 154 3.42 12.91 9.18
CA LEU A 154 2.87 13.51 10.40
C LEU A 154 2.38 14.94 10.16
N GLU A 155 3.17 15.75 9.45
CA GLU A 155 2.83 17.14 9.10
C GLU A 155 1.66 17.25 8.12
N ALA A 156 1.43 16.23 7.29
CA ALA A 156 0.29 16.22 6.39
C ALA A 156 -1.04 16.01 7.12
N GLY A 157 -1.03 15.43 8.32
CA GLY A 157 -2.23 15.18 9.10
C GLY A 157 -3.12 14.06 8.54
N PHE A 158 -2.52 13.11 7.80
CA PHE A 158 -3.23 11.95 7.28
C PHE A 158 -3.72 11.05 8.43
N GLY A 159 -4.86 10.39 8.23
CA GLY A 159 -5.23 9.23 9.04
C GLY A 159 -4.31 8.04 8.78
N GLY A 160 -4.32 7.06 9.69
CA GLY A 160 -3.63 5.79 9.52
C GLY A 160 -2.39 5.61 10.40
N PHE A 161 -1.40 4.89 9.88
CA PHE A 161 -0.32 4.32 10.70
C PHE A 161 1.01 4.35 9.96
N PHE A 162 2.09 4.43 10.72
CA PHE A 162 3.45 4.31 10.21
C PHE A 162 4.22 3.25 10.99
N GLN A 163 5.19 2.62 10.34
CA GLN A 163 6.05 1.61 10.97
C GLN A 163 7.30 2.25 11.58
N GLU A 164 7.77 1.69 12.69
CA GLU A 164 9.07 2.05 13.29
C GLU A 164 10.12 1.03 12.86
N ILE A 165 11.23 1.49 12.29
CA ILE A 165 12.27 0.62 11.72
C ILE A 165 12.87 -0.28 12.81
N GLU A 166 13.02 0.22 14.03
CA GLU A 166 13.59 -0.47 15.18
C GLU A 166 12.73 -1.65 15.66
N LYS A 167 11.44 -1.66 15.31
CA LYS A 167 10.49 -2.70 15.70
C LYS A 167 10.26 -3.74 14.60
N LEU A 168 10.97 -3.64 13.48
CA LEU A 168 10.80 -4.56 12.35
C LEU A 168 11.48 -5.91 12.64
N ASP A 169 10.68 -6.90 13.01
CA ASP A 169 11.12 -8.29 13.16
C ASP A 169 11.35 -8.96 11.79
N THR A 170 12.35 -9.82 11.72
CA THR A 170 12.67 -10.67 10.57
C THR A 170 11.88 -11.99 10.54
N ALA A 171 11.14 -12.32 11.59
CA ALA A 171 10.39 -13.58 11.71
C ALA A 171 9.39 -13.86 10.58
N PHE A 172 8.91 -12.81 9.88
CA PHE A 172 7.96 -12.92 8.77
C PHE A 172 8.60 -13.04 7.38
N VAL A 173 9.93 -13.03 7.27
CA VAL A 173 10.60 -13.26 5.98
C VAL A 173 10.43 -14.73 5.63
N ILE A 174 9.65 -15.00 4.58
CA ILE A 174 9.50 -16.35 4.04
C ILE A 174 10.78 -16.67 3.27
N ASP A 175 11.54 -17.62 3.78
CA ASP A 175 12.58 -18.27 3.01
C ASP A 175 11.91 -19.24 2.02
N PHE A 176 11.88 -18.86 0.75
CA PHE A 176 11.31 -19.69 -0.32
C PHE A 176 12.22 -20.84 -0.75
N THR A 177 13.42 -20.94 -0.19
CA THR A 177 14.38 -22.02 -0.46
C THR A 177 14.31 -23.15 0.55
N THR A 178 13.72 -22.90 1.73
CA THR A 178 13.50 -23.90 2.76
C THR A 178 12.02 -24.24 2.87
N ARG A 179 11.71 -25.54 2.90
CA ARG A 179 10.35 -25.99 3.17
C ARG A 179 10.11 -25.84 4.66
N LYS A 180 9.22 -24.93 5.08
CA LYS A 180 8.84 -24.80 6.48
C LYS A 180 8.11 -26.07 6.93
N GLU A 181 8.53 -26.65 8.05
CA GLU A 181 7.84 -27.77 8.70
C GLU A 181 6.66 -27.28 9.56
N GLU A 182 6.72 -26.03 10.03
CA GLU A 182 5.66 -25.41 10.83
C GLU A 182 4.91 -24.31 10.05
N PRO A 183 3.57 -24.19 10.23
CA PRO A 183 2.79 -23.11 9.66
C PRO A 183 3.27 -21.74 10.13
N LEU A 184 3.15 -20.72 9.28
CA LEU A 184 3.30 -19.32 9.69
C LEU A 184 2.15 -18.95 10.63
N THR A 185 2.31 -19.17 11.93
CA THR A 185 1.40 -18.63 12.95
C THR A 185 1.88 -17.23 13.30
N GLY A 186 1.22 -16.21 12.76
CA GLY A 186 1.42 -14.84 13.24
C GLY A 186 0.94 -14.75 14.68
N LEU A 187 1.86 -14.42 15.61
CA LEU A 187 1.51 -13.94 16.94
C LEU A 187 1.11 -12.47 16.88
#